data_AF-A0A5J4SAH4-F1
#
_entry.id   AF-A0A5J4SAH4-F1
#
_cell.length_a   1.000
_cell.length_b   1.000
_cell.length_c   1.000
_cell.angle_alpha   90.00
_cell.angle_beta   90.00
_cell.angle_gamma   90.00
#
_symmetry.space_group_name_H-M   'P 1'
#
loop_
_entity.id
_entity.type
_entity.pdbx_description
1 polymer ?
#
loop_
_entity_poly.entity_id
_entity_poly.type
_entity_poly.pdbx_seq_one_letter_code
_entity_poly.pdbx_strand_id
1 'polypeptide(L)'
;MKAIGNVEERIKEIQDYFIQKLINGEFEVNEEKCTEAVFHLIIDGKYKFAIWIGISIKYMRLHAPVDCPNFIELGDFTDEQKESLRAHIDAQISKNKERKKKVRIRQLQAELAGLQTSI
;
A
#
# COMPACT_ATOMS: atom_id res chain seq x y z
N MET A 1 -18.47 35.25 9.26
CA MET A 1 -17.25 34.41 9.41
C MET A 1 -17.71 32.98 9.64
N LYS A 2 -17.32 32.01 8.81
CA LYS A 2 -17.58 30.59 9.12
C LYS A 2 -16.74 30.25 10.35
N ALA A 3 -17.37 29.70 11.39
CA ALA A 3 -16.63 29.15 12.52
C ALA A 3 -15.62 28.13 11.96
N ILE A 4 -14.35 28.36 12.25
CA ILE A 4 -13.32 27.35 12.06
C ILE A 4 -13.73 26.26 13.07
N GLY A 5 -14.23 25.12 12.58
CA GLY A 5 -14.54 23.96 13.41
C GLY A 5 -13.36 23.64 14.33
N ASN A 6 -13.65 23.06 15.49
CA ASN A 6 -12.64 22.72 16.49
C ASN A 6 -11.48 21.94 15.80
N VAL A 7 -10.24 22.17 16.21
CA VAL A 7 -9.06 21.51 15.62
C VAL A 7 -9.23 19.99 15.62
N GLU A 8 -9.87 19.44 16.64
CA GLU A 8 -10.21 18.01 16.74
C GLU A 8 -11.14 17.53 15.62
N GLU A 9 -12.14 18.33 15.23
CA GLU A 9 -13.05 18.02 14.13
C GLU A 9 -12.28 17.98 12.80
N ARG A 10 -11.35 18.91 12.60
CA ARG A 10 -10.50 18.93 11.39
C ARG A 10 -9.54 17.76 11.33
N ILE A 11 -8.95 17.37 12.46
CA ILE A 11 -8.09 16.18 12.52
C ILE A 11 -8.91 14.95 12.12
N LYS A 12 -10.13 14.84 12.66
CA LYS A 12 -11.04 13.74 12.32
C LYS A 12 -11.42 13.74 10.84
N GLU A 13 -11.77 14.88 10.26
CA GLU A 13 -12.06 14.99 8.82
C GLU A 13 -10.89 14.52 7.95
N ILE A 14 -9.66 14.85 8.36
CA ILE A 14 -8.44 14.42 7.66
C ILE A 14 -8.23 12.91 7.82
N GLN A 15 -8.42 12.35 9.02
CA GLN A 15 -8.33 10.92 9.26
C GLN A 15 -9.38 10.15 8.44
N ASP A 16 -10.64 10.59 8.50
CA ASP A 16 -11.76 10.01 7.75
C ASP A 16 -11.47 10.03 6.24
N TYR A 17 -10.91 11.13 5.73
CA TYR A 17 -10.48 11.23 4.34
C TYR A 17 -9.49 10.11 3.94
N PHE A 18 -8.41 9.93 4.71
CA PHE A 18 -7.40 8.92 4.38
C PHE A 18 -7.88 7.50 4.62
N ILE A 19 -8.69 7.26 5.66
CA ILE A 19 -9.32 5.97 5.90
C ILE A 19 -10.19 5.56 4.71
N GLN A 20 -11.03 6.48 4.21
CA GLN A 20 -11.86 6.21 3.03
C GLN A 20 -11.03 5.93 1.78
N LYS A 21 -9.96 6.69 1.55
CA LYS A 21 -9.02 6.43 0.44
C LYS A 21 -8.41 5.02 0.52
N LEU A 22 -8.01 4.58 1.70
CA LEU A 22 -7.46 3.24 1.92
C LEU A 22 -8.51 2.14 1.68
N ILE A 23 -9.72 2.29 2.23
CA ILE A 23 -10.82 1.33 2.08
C ILE A 23 -11.26 1.24 0.62
N ASN A 24 -11.30 2.36 -0.11
CA ASN A 24 -11.69 2.37 -1.52
C ASN A 24 -10.59 1.89 -2.47
N GLY A 25 -9.39 1.58 -1.97
CA GLY A 25 -8.25 1.21 -2.81
C GLY A 25 -7.64 2.38 -3.60
N GLU A 26 -7.92 3.62 -3.20
CA GLU A 26 -7.43 4.85 -3.84
C GLU A 26 -6.02 5.21 -3.37
N PHE A 27 -5.09 4.28 -3.57
CA PHE A 27 -3.69 4.41 -3.20
C PHE A 27 -2.77 3.69 -4.19
N GLU A 28 -1.51 4.11 -4.21
CA GLU A 28 -0.43 3.45 -4.91
C GLU A 28 0.43 2.66 -3.92
N VAL A 29 0.97 1.52 -4.35
CA VAL A 29 1.91 0.72 -3.54
C VAL A 29 3.33 1.06 -3.94
N ASN A 30 4.14 1.53 -2.99
CA ASN A 30 5.58 1.70 -3.19
C ASN A 30 6.28 0.34 -3.08
N GLU A 31 6.34 -0.38 -4.20
CA GLU A 31 6.92 -1.74 -4.26
C GLU A 31 8.36 -1.82 -3.74
N GLU A 32 9.16 -0.76 -3.88
CA GLU A 32 10.58 -0.75 -3.50
C GLU A 32 10.77 -0.72 -1.99
N LYS A 33 9.81 -0.15 -1.26
CA LYS A 33 9.82 -0.09 0.21
C LYS A 33 9.03 -1.20 0.87
N CYS A 34 8.18 -1.91 0.13
CA CYS A 34 7.38 -2.99 0.70
C CYS A 34 8.25 -4.18 1.10
N THR A 35 7.90 -4.81 2.22
CA THR A 35 8.45 -6.09 2.68
C THR A 35 7.35 -7.15 2.71
N GLU A 36 7.68 -8.38 3.09
CA GLU A 36 6.67 -9.44 3.26
C GLU A 36 5.63 -9.11 4.33
N ALA A 37 5.99 -8.26 5.29
CA ALA A 37 5.14 -7.91 6.42
C ALA A 37 4.62 -6.46 6.37
N VAL A 38 5.24 -5.55 5.61
CA VAL A 38 4.91 -4.12 5.64
C VAL A 38 4.67 -3.60 4.23
N PHE A 39 3.51 -2.96 4.04
CA PHE A 39 3.14 -2.31 2.80
C PHE A 39 3.24 -0.80 2.94
N HIS A 40 3.96 -0.19 2.01
CA HIS A 40 4.10 1.25 1.93
C HIS A 40 3.13 1.77 0.87
N LEU A 41 2.17 2.57 1.31
CA LEU A 41 1.09 3.11 0.49
C LEU A 41 1.30 4.61 0.30
N ILE A 42 0.96 5.10 -0.89
CA ILE A 42 1.03 6.51 -1.27
C ILE A 42 -0.37 6.95 -1.70
N ILE A 43 -0.92 7.95 -1.01
CA ILE A 43 -2.22 8.56 -1.33
C ILE A 43 -1.96 9.95 -1.95
N ASP A 44 -2.67 10.26 -3.03
CA ASP A 44 -2.56 11.50 -3.83
C ASP A 44 -1.11 11.82 -4.25
N GLY A 45 -0.29 10.79 -4.47
CA GLY A 45 1.11 10.94 -4.90
C GLY A 45 2.06 11.53 -3.84
N LYS A 46 1.61 11.83 -2.62
CA LYS A 46 2.44 12.50 -1.60
C LYS A 46 2.32 11.96 -0.19
N TYR A 47 1.15 11.49 0.24
CA TYR A 47 0.93 11.11 1.62
C TYR A 47 1.29 9.65 1.82
N LYS A 48 2.24 9.40 2.72
CA LYS A 48 2.80 8.06 2.93
C LYS A 48 2.19 7.43 4.17
N PHE A 49 1.82 6.17 4.02
CA PHE A 49 1.36 5.31 5.10
C PHE A 49 2.07 3.97 5.00
N ALA A 50 2.42 3.38 6.13
CA ALA A 50 2.91 2.02 6.22
C ALA A 50 1.89 1.18 7.01
N ILE A 51 1.58 0.02 6.46
CA ILE A 51 0.62 -0.92 7.03
C ILE A 51 1.36 -2.21 7.32
N TRP A 52 1.38 -2.61 8.58
CA TRP A 52 1.86 -3.94 8.94
C TRP A 52 0.75 -4.93 8.68
N ILE A 53 1.02 -5.87 7.79
CA ILE A 53 0.13 -6.96 7.43
C ILE A 53 0.68 -8.19 8.14
N GLY A 54 0.20 -8.40 9.36
CA GLY A 54 0.52 -9.61 10.11
C GLY A 54 0.02 -10.87 9.40
N ILE A 55 0.38 -12.02 9.97
CA ILE A 55 -0.02 -13.36 9.47
C ILE A 55 -1.55 -13.48 9.37
N SER A 56 -2.28 -12.79 10.27
CA SER A 56 -3.74 -12.70 10.27
C SER A 56 -4.17 -11.25 10.10
N ILE A 57 -5.33 -11.08 9.46
CA ILE A 57 -5.99 -9.78 9.29
C ILE A 57 -6.24 -9.07 10.61
N LYS A 58 -6.46 -9.83 11.70
CA LYS A 58 -6.63 -9.30 13.06
C LYS A 58 -5.45 -8.46 13.54
N TYR A 59 -4.25 -8.76 13.05
CA TYR A 59 -3.02 -8.05 13.40
C TYR A 59 -2.68 -6.93 12.43
N MET A 60 -3.52 -6.68 11.43
CA MET A 60 -3.29 -5.58 10.50
C MET A 60 -3.50 -4.24 11.22
N ARG A 61 -2.48 -3.38 11.14
CA ARG A 61 -2.49 -2.06 11.78
C ARG A 61 -1.58 -1.09 11.04
N LEU A 62 -1.79 0.20 11.29
CA LEU A 62 -0.79 1.20 10.94
C LEU A 62 0.54 0.87 11.62
N HIS A 63 1.60 0.98 10.82
CA HIS A 63 2.96 0.82 11.27
C HIS A 63 3.69 2.11 10.91
N ALA A 64 4.47 2.65 11.84
CA ALA A 64 5.29 3.83 11.60
C ALA A 64 6.76 3.42 11.59
N PRO A 65 7.28 2.88 10.47
CA PRO A 65 8.69 2.54 10.36
C PRO A 65 9.53 3.83 10.39
N VAL A 66 10.74 3.73 10.94
CA VAL A 66 11.64 4.87 11.17
C VAL A 66 11.97 5.62 9.86
N ASP A 67 12.07 4.92 8.74
CA ASP A 67 12.45 5.45 7.43
C ASP A 67 11.25 5.90 6.57
N CYS A 68 10.03 5.68 7.06
CA CYS A 68 8.79 6.06 6.38
C CYS A 68 7.66 6.30 7.40
N PRO A 69 7.77 7.35 8.23
CA PRO A 69 6.72 7.66 9.19
C PRO A 69 5.41 7.96 8.47
N ASN A 70 4.30 7.58 9.11
CA ASN A 70 2.97 7.90 8.61
C ASN A 70 2.75 9.41 8.63
N PHE A 71 2.05 9.94 7.61
CA PHE A 71 1.66 11.35 7.58
C PHE A 71 0.85 11.74 8.82
N ILE A 72 -0.06 10.87 9.23
CA ILE A 72 -0.91 11.01 10.41
C ILE A 72 -1.29 9.62 10.93
N GLU A 73 -1.55 9.52 12.22
CA GLU A 73 -2.18 8.33 12.80
C GLU A 73 -3.67 8.30 12.44
N LEU A 74 -4.18 7.20 11.91
CA LEU A 74 -5.57 7.05 11.48
C LEU A 74 -6.44 6.31 12.52
N GLY A 75 -5.87 6.00 13.69
CA GLY A 75 -6.52 5.14 14.68
C GLY A 75 -6.60 3.67 14.26
N ASP A 76 -7.46 2.92 14.94
CA ASP A 76 -7.67 1.50 14.67
C ASP A 76 -8.72 1.29 13.58
N PHE A 77 -8.41 0.40 12.64
CA PHE A 77 -9.37 -0.07 11.65
C PHE A 77 -10.34 -1.08 12.26
N THR A 78 -11.61 -1.03 11.84
CA THR A 78 -12.57 -2.12 12.11
C THR A 78 -12.18 -3.37 11.32
N ASP A 79 -12.73 -4.52 11.70
CA ASP A 79 -12.41 -5.77 11.00
C ASP A 79 -12.90 -5.75 9.54
N GLU A 80 -14.04 -5.11 9.25
CA GLU A 80 -14.55 -4.93 7.87
C GLU A 80 -13.64 -4.02 7.04
N GLN A 81 -13.12 -2.94 7.64
CA GLN A 81 -12.16 -2.06 6.98
C GLN A 81 -10.85 -2.79 6.70
N LYS A 82 -10.42 -3.65 7.63
CA LYS A 82 -9.24 -4.48 7.45
C LYS A 82 -9.43 -5.47 6.29
N GLU A 83 -10.60 -6.12 6.21
CA GLU A 83 -10.96 -7.02 5.10
C GLU A 83 -10.91 -6.33 3.74
N SER A 84 -11.55 -5.16 3.63
CA SER A 84 -11.54 -4.38 2.40
C SER A 84 -10.13 -3.97 1.98
N LEU A 85 -9.36 -3.39 2.91
CA LEU A 85 -7.98 -2.99 2.65
C LEU A 85 -7.08 -4.19 2.27
N ARG A 86 -7.26 -5.34 2.94
CA ARG A 86 -6.52 -6.57 2.62
C ARG A 86 -6.83 -7.04 1.20
N ALA A 87 -8.08 -7.02 0.78
CA ALA A 87 -8.48 -7.40 -0.58
C ALA A 87 -7.79 -6.53 -1.64
N HIS A 88 -7.73 -5.21 -1.41
CA HIS A 88 -7.03 -4.28 -2.31
C HIS A 88 -5.53 -4.56 -2.36
N ILE A 89 -4.90 -4.80 -1.22
CA ILE A 89 -3.47 -5.11 -1.16
C ILE A 89 -3.17 -6.44 -1.85
N ASP A 90 -3.93 -7.50 -1.58
CA ASP A 90 -3.73 -8.81 -2.20
C ASP A 90 -3.92 -8.77 -3.72
N ALA A 91 -4.88 -7.98 -4.21
CA ALA A 91 -5.07 -7.74 -5.65
C ALA A 91 -3.84 -7.06 -6.27
N GLN A 92 -3.27 -6.04 -5.60
CA GLN A 92 -2.07 -5.35 -6.07
C GLN A 92 -0.83 -6.27 -6.04
N ILE A 93 -0.65 -7.06 -4.97
CA ILE A 93 0.42 -8.06 -4.88
C ILE A 93 0.34 -9.03 -6.07
N SER A 94 -0.85 -9.55 -6.34
CA SER A 94 -1.08 -10.52 -7.42
C SER A 94 -0.76 -9.91 -8.79
N LYS A 95 -1.24 -8.69 -9.04
CA LYS A 95 -0.94 -7.93 -10.26
C LYS A 95 0.56 -7.69 -10.45
N ASN A 96 1.25 -7.34 -9.37
CA ASN A 96 2.69 -7.07 -9.39
C ASN A 96 3.52 -8.34 -9.60
N LYS A 97 3.14 -9.46 -8.98
CA LYS A 97 3.75 -10.78 -9.22
C LYS A 97 3.63 -11.17 -10.70
N GLU A 98 2.45 -11.03 -11.29
CA GLU A 98 2.24 -11.33 -12.71
C GLU A 98 3.05 -10.42 -13.64
N ARG A 99 3.13 -9.13 -13.32
CA ARG A 99 3.98 -8.18 -14.05
C ARG A 99 5.45 -8.59 -13.99
N LYS A 100 5.99 -8.88 -12.80
CA LYS A 100 7.38 -9.31 -12.59
C LYS A 100 7.68 -10.62 -13.33
N LYS A 101 6.76 -11.58 -13.28
CA LYS A 101 6.87 -12.85 -14.01
C LYS A 101 6.96 -12.63 -15.51
N LYS A 102 6.10 -11.79 -16.09
CA LYS A 102 6.14 -11.45 -17.53
C LYS A 102 7.44 -10.78 -17.93
N VAL A 103 7.95 -9.85 -17.13
CA VAL A 103 9.25 -9.20 -17.37
C VAL A 103 10.38 -10.23 -17.36
N ARG A 104 10.41 -11.12 -16.36
CA ARG A 104 11.44 -12.16 -16.27
C ARG A 104 11.39 -13.16 -17.42
N ILE A 105 10.19 -13.57 -17.85
CA ILE A 105 10.02 -14.44 -19.03
C ILE A 105 10.63 -13.79 -20.27
N ARG A 106 10.37 -12.50 -20.52
CA ARG A 106 10.94 -11.78 -21.67
C ARG A 106 12.46 -11.71 -21.61
N GLN A 107 13.03 -11.45 -20.43
CA GLN A 107 14.48 -11.43 -20.23
C GLN A 107 15.10 -12.79 -20.54
N LEU A 108 14.53 -13.86 -19.99
CA LEU A 108 15.00 -15.23 -20.24
C LEU A 108 14.90 -15.62 -21.72
N GLN A 109 13.83 -15.20 -22.42
CA GLN A 109 13.70 -15.42 -23.86
C GLN A 109 14.79 -14.69 -24.66
N ALA A 110 15.12 -13.45 -24.27
CA ALA A 110 16.20 -12.69 -24.90
C ALA A 110 17.59 -13.31 -24.63
N GLU A 111 17.84 -13.76 -23.39
CA GLU A 111 19.07 -14.47 -23.00
C GLU A 111 19.24 -15.77 -23.84
N LEU A 112 18.17 -16.57 -23.96
CA LEU A 112 18.19 -17.80 -24.78
C LEU A 112 18.48 -17.52 -26.26
N ALA A 113 17.86 -16.48 -26.84
CA ALA A 113 18.09 -16.09 -28.23
C ALA A 113 19.54 -15.63 -28.47
N GLY A 114 20.13 -14.91 -27.50
CA GLY A 114 21.54 -14.50 -27.56
C GLY A 114 22.51 -15.68 -27.49
N LEU A 115 22.20 -16.69 -26.68
CA LEU A 115 23.01 -17.92 -26.60
C LEU A 115 22.93 -18.75 -27.89
N GLN A 116 21.74 -18.83 -28.51
CA GLN A 116 21.54 -19.57 -29.77
C GLN A 116 22.24 -18.94 -30.97
N THR A 117 22.48 -17.63 -30.95
CA THR A 117 23.21 -16.92 -32.02
C THR A 117 24.73 -16.92 -31.83
N SER A 118 25.21 -17.37 -30.66
CA SER A 118 26.63 -17.46 -30.31
C SER A 118 27.23 -18.87 -30.50
N ILE A 119 26.44 -19.82 -30.99
CA ILE A 119 26.81 -21.20 -31.37
C ILE A 119 26.74 -21.31 -32.89
#